data_AF-A0A6P7Y984-F1
#
_entry.id   AF-A0A6P7Y984-F1
#
_cell.length_a   1.000
_cell.length_b   1.000
_cell.length_c   1.000
_cell.angle_alpha   90.00
_cell.angle_beta   90.00
_cell.angle_gamma   90.00
#
_symmetry.space_group_name_H-M   'P 1'
#
loop_
_entity.id
_entity.type
_entity.pdbx_description
1 polymer ?
#
loop_
_entity_poly.entity_id
_entity_poly.type
_entity_poly.pdbx_seq_one_letter_code
_entity_poly.pdbx_strand_id
1 'polypeptide(L)'
;MDTPTPTNICKDPNVGELKTEIRSSIHRLDQKLNDVITAVCCLKNKVETVVMKTDYLQRGLCPPEDEQKSKGFAKMPQPDKPLVIPPELPELLKQFTQAAIRTRPPDLIQWSATYFTALQNGDPLPIKEQPERISLSDWAVLTPELLKLLHTKLAGRLTIETSELLDMWKAQNLPIDLFESIIIVGRLAEEVEWLKFFVLACSSLGVTIAKTLKIACEILSTERESGQPRIPFSTFQFLYTFLADVDGEVSRTQVNRMLTYLHQEIIGPDELIKVSDFINNPKVRLE
;
A
#
# COMPACT_ATOMS: atom_id res chain seq x y z
N MET A 1 22.21 -75.98 -36.82
CA MET A 1 21.39 -74.84 -37.28
C MET A 1 20.82 -74.26 -36.01
N ASP A 2 21.48 -73.28 -35.41
CA ASP A 2 21.06 -72.71 -34.13
C ASP A 2 21.09 -71.20 -34.27
N THR A 3 19.89 -70.64 -34.39
CA THR A 3 19.60 -69.21 -34.29
C THR A 3 19.65 -68.77 -32.84
N PRO A 4 20.36 -67.68 -32.48
CA PRO A 4 20.17 -67.03 -31.19
C PRO A 4 19.06 -65.98 -31.27
N THR A 5 18.13 -66.06 -30.32
CA THR A 5 17.02 -65.13 -30.08
C THR A 5 17.54 -63.79 -29.51
N PRO A 6 17.01 -62.62 -29.92
CA PRO A 6 17.50 -61.33 -29.46
C PRO A 6 16.95 -60.93 -28.08
N THR A 7 17.89 -60.53 -27.23
CA THR A 7 17.90 -59.42 -26.27
C THR A 7 16.55 -58.87 -25.76
N ASN A 8 16.33 -59.10 -24.46
CA ASN A 8 15.27 -58.47 -23.66
C ASN A 8 15.54 -56.96 -23.54
N ILE A 9 14.63 -56.15 -24.06
CA ILE A 9 14.67 -54.68 -24.07
C ILE A 9 14.40 -54.19 -22.63
N CYS A 10 15.35 -53.45 -22.07
CA CYS A 10 15.17 -52.70 -20.84
C CYS A 10 14.06 -51.65 -21.06
N LYS A 11 12.92 -51.79 -20.38
CA LYS A 11 11.84 -50.80 -20.44
C LYS A 11 12.24 -49.59 -19.59
N ASP A 12 12.55 -48.48 -20.25
CA ASP A 12 12.72 -47.18 -19.60
C ASP A 12 11.44 -46.80 -18.83
N PRO A 13 11.52 -46.32 -17.58
CA PRO A 13 10.35 -45.95 -16.81
C PRO A 13 9.79 -44.62 -17.31
N ASN A 14 8.63 -44.73 -17.96
CA ASN A 14 7.48 -43.82 -17.92
C ASN A 14 7.75 -42.33 -17.62
N VAL A 15 8.30 -41.62 -18.61
CA VAL A 15 8.41 -40.13 -18.64
C VAL A 15 7.05 -39.45 -18.42
N GLY A 16 5.94 -40.13 -18.77
CA GLY A 16 4.58 -39.63 -18.55
C GLY A 16 4.22 -39.53 -17.07
N GLU A 17 4.54 -40.57 -16.28
CA GLU A 17 4.29 -40.61 -14.83
C GLU A 17 5.09 -39.54 -14.08
N LEU A 18 6.37 -39.35 -14.42
CA LEU A 18 7.19 -38.31 -13.81
C LEU A 18 6.63 -36.90 -14.07
N LYS A 19 6.13 -36.64 -15.28
CA LYS A 19 5.57 -35.35 -15.66
C LYS A 19 4.26 -35.06 -14.92
N THR A 20 3.44 -36.08 -14.69
CA THR A 20 2.23 -35.95 -13.88
C THR A 20 2.54 -35.74 -12.39
N GLU A 21 3.56 -36.41 -11.86
CA GLU A 21 4.00 -36.26 -10.46
C GLU A 21 4.53 -34.85 -10.17
N ILE A 22 5.35 -34.31 -11.10
CA ILE A 22 5.87 -32.93 -11.01
C ILE A 22 4.72 -31.92 -11.08
N ARG A 23 3.77 -32.11 -11.99
CA ARG A 23 2.61 -31.21 -12.12
C ARG A 23 1.73 -31.22 -10.86
N SER A 24 1.52 -32.40 -10.27
CA SER A 24 0.78 -32.56 -9.01
C SER A 24 1.51 -31.86 -7.85
N SER A 25 2.84 -32.00 -7.80
CA SER A 25 3.68 -31.34 -6.79
C SER A 25 3.66 -29.82 -6.91
N ILE A 26 3.70 -29.27 -8.13
CA ILE A 26 3.60 -27.82 -8.38
C ILE A 26 2.23 -27.30 -7.93
N HIS A 27 1.13 -27.96 -8.32
CA HIS A 27 -0.22 -27.56 -7.91
C HIS A 27 -0.38 -27.58 -6.37
N ARG A 28 0.27 -28.54 -5.71
CA ARG A 28 0.22 -28.68 -4.25
C ARG A 28 1.05 -27.61 -3.53
N LEU A 29 2.09 -27.08 -4.16
CA LEU A 29 2.84 -25.93 -3.66
C LEU A 29 2.05 -24.62 -3.86
N ASP A 30 1.41 -24.47 -5.01
CA ASP A 30 0.59 -23.30 -5.34
C ASP A 30 -0.61 -23.16 -4.39
N GLN A 31 -1.28 -24.29 -4.09
CA GLN A 31 -2.34 -24.33 -3.09
C GLN A 31 -1.84 -23.89 -1.69
N LYS A 32 -0.68 -24.39 -1.27
CA LYS A 32 -0.09 -24.00 0.03
C LYS A 32 0.29 -22.53 0.08
N LEU A 33 0.75 -21.96 -1.04
CA LEU A 33 1.06 -20.54 -1.13
C LEU A 33 -0.21 -19.68 -0.99
N ASN A 34 -1.29 -20.08 -1.67
CA ASN A 34 -2.59 -19.41 -1.54
C ASN A 34 -3.15 -19.50 -0.11
N ASP A 35 -3.06 -20.67 0.54
CA ASP A 35 -3.48 -20.84 1.93
C ASP A 35 -2.69 -19.91 2.89
N VAL A 36 -1.38 -19.73 2.64
CA VAL A 36 -0.53 -18.81 3.41
C VAL A 36 -0.92 -17.35 3.14
N ILE A 37 -1.18 -16.97 1.89
CA ILE A 37 -1.63 -15.62 1.54
C ILE A 37 -2.97 -15.30 2.22
N THR A 38 -3.94 -16.21 2.17
CA THR A 38 -5.23 -16.06 2.86
C THR A 38 -5.03 -15.93 4.38
N ALA A 39 -4.15 -16.73 4.98
CA ALA A 39 -3.86 -16.63 6.41
C ALA A 39 -3.22 -15.28 6.80
N VAL A 40 -2.32 -14.75 5.97
CA VAL A 40 -1.71 -13.43 6.16
C VAL A 40 -2.75 -12.32 6.02
N CYS A 41 -3.64 -12.39 5.02
CA CYS A 41 -4.75 -11.44 4.87
C CYS A 41 -5.71 -11.48 6.07
N CYS A 42 -6.06 -12.67 6.56
CA CYS A 42 -6.86 -12.82 7.78
C CYS A 42 -6.16 -12.24 9.01
N LEU A 43 -4.84 -12.43 9.15
CA LEU A 43 -4.06 -11.85 10.24
C LEU A 43 -4.02 -10.32 10.13
N LYS A 44 -3.82 -9.76 8.93
CA LYS A 44 -3.85 -8.32 8.70
C LYS A 44 -5.19 -7.71 9.13
N ASN A 45 -6.32 -8.29 8.71
CA ASN A 45 -7.66 -7.83 9.12
C ASN A 45 -7.87 -7.94 10.63
N LYS A 46 -7.31 -8.97 11.27
CA LYS A 46 -7.41 -9.17 12.72
C LYS A 46 -6.54 -8.17 13.50
N VAL A 47 -5.36 -7.84 12.98
CA VAL A 47 -4.48 -6.78 13.51
C VAL A 47 -5.16 -5.42 13.35
N GLU A 48 -5.74 -5.10 12.20
CA GLU A 48 -6.50 -3.86 11.99
C GLU A 48 -7.71 -3.76 12.93
N THR A 49 -8.41 -4.88 13.19
CA THR A 49 -9.51 -4.92 14.16
C THR A 49 -9.02 -4.68 15.60
N VAL A 50 -7.86 -5.22 15.97
CA VAL A 50 -7.25 -4.98 17.28
C VAL A 50 -6.78 -3.53 17.38
N VAL A 51 -6.16 -2.97 16.34
CA VAL A 51 -5.73 -1.57 16.25
C VAL A 51 -6.92 -0.62 16.43
N MET A 52 -8.04 -0.89 15.75
CA MET A 52 -9.30 -0.15 15.95
C MET A 52 -9.80 -0.25 17.40
N LYS A 53 -9.72 -1.44 18.01
CA LYS A 53 -10.14 -1.66 19.40
C LYS A 53 -9.23 -0.96 20.42
N THR A 54 -7.93 -0.85 20.14
CA THR A 54 -6.99 -0.03 20.92
C THR A 54 -7.20 1.48 20.71
N ASP A 55 -7.60 1.92 19.52
CA ASP A 55 -7.95 3.33 19.27
C ASP A 55 -9.21 3.77 20.03
N TYR A 56 -10.17 2.86 20.26
CA TYR A 56 -11.30 3.09 21.17
C TYR A 56 -10.85 3.26 22.64
N LEU A 57 -9.81 2.55 23.08
CA LEU A 57 -9.23 2.71 24.42
C LEU A 57 -8.37 3.99 24.52
N GLN A 58 -7.75 4.45 23.42
CA GLN A 58 -6.94 5.67 23.36
C GLN A 58 -7.76 6.96 23.21
N ARG A 59 -9.02 6.91 22.73
CA ARG A 59 -9.90 8.08 22.59
C ARG A 59 -10.60 8.54 23.87
N GLY A 60 -10.40 7.88 25.02
CA GLY A 60 -10.82 8.42 26.32
C GLY A 60 -12.31 8.77 26.41
N LEU A 61 -13.19 8.06 25.70
CA LEU A 61 -14.62 8.08 26.06
C LEU A 61 -14.76 7.17 27.28
N CYS A 62 -14.85 7.78 28.46
CA CYS A 62 -15.16 7.08 29.70
C CYS A 62 -16.35 6.13 29.47
N PRO A 63 -16.25 4.85 29.89
CA PRO A 63 -17.44 4.12 30.28
C PRO A 63 -18.16 4.93 31.38
N PRO A 64 -19.50 4.87 31.49
CA PRO A 64 -20.19 5.49 32.63
C PRO A 64 -19.53 5.00 33.93
N GLU A 65 -19.18 5.97 34.77
CA GLU A 65 -18.46 5.76 36.02
C GLU A 65 -19.24 4.81 36.93
N ASP A 66 -18.70 3.61 37.14
CA ASP A 66 -18.91 2.88 38.39
C ASP A 66 -17.68 3.17 39.28
N GLU A 67 -17.96 3.70 40.47
CA GLU A 67 -17.01 4.08 41.51
C GLU A 67 -15.90 3.04 41.73
N GLN A 68 -14.63 3.49 41.75
CA GLN A 68 -13.64 3.00 42.73
C GLN A 68 -12.29 3.78 42.77
N LYS A 69 -12.15 4.57 43.84
CA LYS A 69 -10.96 4.88 44.68
C LYS A 69 -9.54 4.90 44.05
N SER A 70 -8.97 6.11 44.03
CA SER A 70 -7.55 6.44 43.86
C SER A 70 -6.61 5.75 44.88
N LYS A 71 -5.49 5.20 44.39
CA LYS A 71 -4.28 4.88 45.17
C LYS A 71 -3.06 5.53 44.48
N GLY A 72 -2.33 6.35 45.24
CA GLY A 72 -1.25 7.22 44.74
C GLY A 72 0.08 6.53 44.39
N PHE A 73 0.88 7.21 43.57
CA PHE A 73 2.25 6.84 43.24
C PHE A 73 3.25 7.44 44.25
N ALA A 74 4.22 6.62 44.68
CA ALA A 74 5.26 6.98 45.65
C ALA A 74 6.38 7.85 45.04
N LYS A 75 6.94 8.75 45.86
CA LYS A 75 7.98 9.74 45.49
C LYS A 75 9.40 9.17 45.73
N MET A 76 10.32 9.39 44.77
CA MET A 76 11.74 8.96 44.85
C MET A 76 12.55 9.70 45.95
N PRO A 77 13.66 9.11 46.46
CA PRO A 77 14.53 9.73 47.46
C PRO A 77 15.36 10.89 46.88
N GLN A 78 15.57 11.94 47.67
CA GLN A 78 16.32 13.15 47.30
C GLN A 78 17.83 12.97 47.60
N PRO A 79 18.75 13.39 46.71
CA PRO A 79 20.20 13.41 46.98
C PRO A 79 20.67 14.66 47.76
N ASP A 80 21.70 14.48 48.60
CA ASP A 80 22.20 15.40 49.66
C ASP A 80 22.98 16.66 49.21
N LYS A 81 22.73 17.19 47.99
CA LYS A 81 23.26 18.51 47.58
C LYS A 81 22.17 19.30 46.85
N PRO A 82 21.96 20.59 47.18
CA PRO A 82 21.08 21.44 46.39
C PRO A 82 21.74 21.66 45.02
N LEU A 83 21.37 20.84 44.04
CA LEU A 83 21.65 21.08 42.63
C LEU A 83 20.84 22.32 42.23
N VAL A 84 21.50 23.47 42.14
CA VAL A 84 20.90 24.69 41.61
C VAL A 84 20.74 24.50 40.10
N ILE A 85 19.56 24.06 39.69
CA ILE A 85 19.20 23.93 38.28
C ILE A 85 18.91 25.34 37.75
N PRO A 86 19.62 25.84 36.72
CA PRO A 86 19.30 27.12 36.10
C PRO A 86 17.86 27.12 35.62
N PRO A 87 17.06 28.16 35.91
CA PRO A 87 15.63 28.16 35.61
C PRO A 87 15.32 28.11 34.11
N GLU A 88 16.26 28.50 33.26
CA GLU A 88 16.13 28.50 31.80
C GLU A 88 16.44 27.13 31.17
N LEU A 89 17.22 26.29 31.87
CA LEU A 89 17.68 25.00 31.36
C LEU A 89 16.52 24.02 31.07
N PRO A 90 15.50 23.88 31.94
CA PRO A 90 14.36 23.01 31.65
C PRO A 90 13.61 23.38 30.39
N GLU A 91 13.38 24.67 30.14
CA GLU A 91 12.63 25.12 28.96
C GLU A 91 13.45 24.97 27.68
N LEU A 92 14.77 25.25 27.74
CA LEU A 92 15.69 24.98 26.63
C LEU A 92 15.70 23.50 26.23
N LEU A 93 15.82 22.60 27.22
CA LEU A 93 15.82 21.17 26.98
C LEU A 93 14.48 20.69 26.42
N LYS A 94 13.37 21.25 26.91
CA LYS A 94 12.03 20.96 26.39
C LYS A 94 11.89 21.39 24.93
N GLN A 95 12.33 22.60 24.57
CA GLN A 95 12.30 23.08 23.18
C GLN A 95 13.20 22.26 22.27
N PHE A 96 14.43 21.96 22.71
CA PHE A 96 15.35 21.07 21.99
C PHE A 96 14.72 19.69 21.75
N THR A 97 14.19 19.07 22.80
CA THR A 97 13.56 17.74 22.72
C THR A 97 12.34 17.79 21.80
N GLN A 98 11.54 18.84 21.89
CA GLN A 98 10.39 19.04 21.02
C GLN A 98 10.79 19.25 19.55
N ALA A 99 11.87 19.98 19.29
CA ALA A 99 12.43 20.16 17.96
C ALA A 99 12.99 18.84 17.41
N ALA A 100 13.75 18.08 18.20
CA ALA A 100 14.31 16.78 17.81
C ALA A 100 13.22 15.76 17.47
N ILE A 101 12.16 15.71 18.29
CA ILE A 101 10.99 14.87 18.04
C ILE A 101 10.29 15.26 16.74
N ARG A 102 10.18 16.56 16.44
CA ARG A 102 9.53 17.07 15.23
C ARG A 102 10.33 16.80 13.96
N THR A 103 11.66 16.92 14.05
CA THR A 103 12.54 16.85 12.87
C THR A 103 12.95 15.43 12.53
N ARG A 104 12.90 14.50 13.51
CA ARG A 104 13.34 13.10 13.40
C ARG A 104 14.63 12.96 12.59
N PRO A 105 15.73 13.59 13.05
CA PRO A 105 16.95 13.60 12.27
C PRO A 105 17.54 12.19 12.17
N PRO A 106 18.09 11.81 11.01
CA PRO A 106 18.76 10.52 10.83
C PRO A 106 20.03 10.40 11.71
N ASP A 107 20.67 11.53 12.04
CA ASP A 107 21.76 11.63 13.01
C ASP A 107 21.44 12.72 14.05
N LEU A 108 21.09 12.29 15.26
CA LEU A 108 20.75 13.19 16.36
C LEU A 108 21.95 14.00 16.86
N ILE A 109 23.16 13.44 16.83
CA ILE A 109 24.36 14.11 17.35
C ILE A 109 24.75 15.24 16.42
N GLN A 110 24.84 14.96 15.12
CA GLN A 110 25.13 15.98 14.12
C GLN A 110 24.03 17.05 14.07
N TRP A 111 22.76 16.65 14.14
CA TRP A 111 21.64 17.59 14.19
C TRP A 111 21.65 18.47 15.44
N SER A 112 22.00 17.91 16.60
CA SER A 112 22.08 18.68 17.85
C SER A 112 23.16 19.76 17.80
N ALA A 113 24.32 19.45 17.19
CA ALA A 113 25.37 20.42 16.96
C ALA A 113 24.86 21.57 16.08
N THR A 114 24.21 21.27 14.96
CA THR A 114 23.61 22.28 14.08
C THR A 114 22.53 23.10 14.80
N TYR A 115 21.67 22.47 15.62
CA TYR A 115 20.60 23.13 16.37
C TYR A 115 21.15 24.16 17.36
N PHE A 116 22.12 23.76 18.19
CA PHE A 116 22.69 24.69 19.20
C PHE A 116 23.57 25.76 18.55
N THR A 117 24.26 25.46 17.44
CA THR A 117 24.99 26.48 16.67
C THR A 117 24.02 27.50 16.05
N ALA A 118 22.92 27.05 15.45
CA ALA A 118 21.91 27.96 14.91
C ALA A 118 21.25 28.80 16.02
N LEU A 119 20.94 28.19 17.17
CA LEU A 119 20.38 28.89 18.32
C LEU A 119 21.33 29.95 18.89
N GLN A 120 22.64 29.66 18.91
CA GLN A 120 23.66 30.60 19.37
C GLN A 120 23.84 31.78 18.42
N ASN A 121 23.73 31.53 17.12
CA ASN A 121 23.91 32.55 16.07
C ASN A 121 22.63 33.35 15.78
N GLY A 122 21.48 32.91 16.28
CA GLY A 122 20.17 33.50 15.95
C GLY A 122 19.67 33.13 14.56
N ASP A 123 20.23 32.07 13.96
CA ASP A 123 19.84 31.58 12.64
C ASP A 123 18.50 30.83 12.70
N PRO A 124 17.79 30.70 11.57
CA PRO A 124 16.58 29.88 11.50
C PRO A 124 16.90 28.44 11.92
N LEU A 125 16.24 28.00 12.98
CA LEU A 125 16.41 26.66 13.52
C LEU A 125 15.97 25.63 12.47
N PRO A 126 16.62 24.44 12.40
CA PRO A 126 16.27 23.38 11.46
C PRO A 126 14.96 22.67 11.86
N ILE A 127 13.90 23.44 12.10
CA ILE A 127 12.56 23.00 12.49
C ILE A 127 11.75 22.95 11.21
N LYS A 128 11.40 21.74 10.78
CA LYS A 128 10.48 21.55 9.65
C LYS A 128 9.11 22.09 10.09
N GLU A 129 8.72 23.25 9.58
CA GLU A 129 7.36 23.77 9.76
C GLU A 129 6.39 22.85 9.02
N GLN A 130 5.85 21.85 9.72
CA GLN A 130 4.64 21.17 9.29
C GLN A 130 3.44 21.72 10.08
N PRO A 131 2.37 22.15 9.40
CA PRO A 131 1.11 22.41 10.07
C PRO A 131 0.55 21.07 10.57
N GLU A 132 0.35 21.04 11.89
CA GLU A 132 -0.68 20.29 12.64
C GLU A 132 -0.83 18.76 12.41
N ARG A 133 -0.32 17.96 13.37
CA ARG A 133 -0.96 16.81 14.09
C ARG A 133 -1.62 15.70 13.18
N ILE A 134 -1.39 14.38 13.27
CA ILE A 134 -1.46 13.39 14.39
C ILE A 134 -1.01 11.98 13.86
N SER A 135 -0.52 11.11 14.77
CA SER A 135 -0.70 9.63 14.84
C SER A 135 0.31 8.64 14.19
N LEU A 136 1.06 7.98 15.08
CA LEU A 136 1.62 6.60 15.08
C LEU A 136 1.59 5.76 13.80
N SER A 137 2.10 6.29 12.71
CA SER A 137 2.17 5.55 11.46
C SER A 137 3.17 6.21 10.51
N ASP A 138 4.46 5.99 10.77
CA ASP A 138 5.53 6.39 9.83
C ASP A 138 5.63 5.41 8.65
N TRP A 139 4.48 4.95 8.13
CA TRP A 139 4.41 4.59 6.72
C TRP A 139 4.19 5.91 6.00
N ALA A 140 5.05 6.27 5.05
CA ALA A 140 4.66 7.25 4.06
C ALA A 140 3.37 6.71 3.43
N VAL A 141 2.24 7.30 3.83
CA VAL A 141 0.93 6.97 3.29
C VAL A 141 1.04 7.23 1.81
N LEU A 142 1.02 6.17 1.02
CA LEU A 142 0.81 6.34 -0.40
C LEU A 142 -0.44 7.21 -0.53
N THR A 143 -0.34 8.33 -1.22
CA THR A 143 -1.47 9.23 -1.43
C THR A 143 -1.82 9.27 -2.90
N PRO A 144 -3.07 9.59 -3.26
CA PRO A 144 -3.44 9.81 -4.65
C PRO A 144 -2.57 10.85 -5.34
N GLU A 145 -2.10 11.87 -4.62
CA GLU A 145 -1.22 12.92 -5.16
C GLU A 145 0.19 12.40 -5.49
N LEU A 146 0.75 11.51 -4.66
CA LEU A 146 2.03 10.84 -4.97
C LEU A 146 1.89 9.92 -6.19
N LEU A 147 0.79 9.18 -6.29
CA LEU A 147 0.49 8.36 -7.47
C LEU A 147 0.30 9.20 -8.72
N LYS A 148 -0.32 10.37 -8.59
CA LYS A 148 -0.46 11.32 -9.69
C LYS A 148 0.89 11.87 -10.15
N LEU A 149 1.79 12.18 -9.22
CA LEU A 149 3.15 12.60 -9.55
C LEU A 149 3.96 11.51 -10.25
N LEU A 150 3.82 10.25 -9.81
CA LEU A 150 4.44 9.12 -10.50
C LEU A 150 3.84 8.94 -11.89
N HIS A 151 2.52 9.03 -12.01
CA HIS A 151 1.83 8.93 -13.29
C HIS A 151 2.25 10.04 -14.25
N THR A 152 2.37 11.29 -13.81
CA THR A 152 2.79 12.39 -14.70
C THR A 152 4.23 12.24 -15.19
N LYS A 153 5.12 11.70 -14.35
CA LYS A 153 6.50 11.37 -14.77
C LYS A 153 6.56 10.22 -15.79
N LEU A 154 5.59 9.32 -15.74
CA LEU A 154 5.53 8.11 -16.56
C LEU A 154 4.48 8.16 -17.66
N ALA A 155 3.76 9.28 -17.78
CA ALA A 155 2.74 9.48 -18.76
C ALA A 155 3.37 9.37 -20.16
N GLY A 156 2.97 8.33 -20.89
CA GLY A 156 3.50 8.00 -22.21
C GLY A 156 4.38 6.75 -22.27
N ARG A 157 4.80 6.19 -21.12
CA ARG A 157 5.46 4.88 -21.07
C ARG A 157 4.43 3.79 -20.80
N LEU A 158 4.34 2.80 -21.69
CA LEU A 158 3.47 1.64 -21.51
C LEU A 158 4.11 0.61 -20.58
N THR A 159 5.42 0.41 -20.71
CA THR A 159 6.22 -0.52 -19.92
C THR A 159 7.41 0.20 -19.29
N ILE A 160 7.84 -0.29 -18.13
CA ILE A 160 9.00 0.19 -17.39
C ILE A 160 9.73 -0.97 -16.72
N GLU A 161 11.05 -0.90 -16.66
CA GLU A 161 11.85 -1.88 -15.93
C GLU A 161 11.59 -1.77 -14.42
N THR A 162 11.50 -2.91 -13.74
CA THR A 162 11.22 -2.97 -12.29
C THR A 162 12.27 -2.20 -11.49
N SER A 163 13.53 -2.23 -11.92
CA SER A 163 14.64 -1.51 -11.30
C SER A 163 14.45 0.02 -11.37
N GLU A 164 14.17 0.55 -12.57
CA GLU A 164 13.90 1.98 -12.80
C GLU A 164 12.66 2.44 -12.02
N LEU A 165 11.61 1.60 -12.00
CA LEU A 165 10.39 1.88 -11.27
C LEU A 165 10.65 1.94 -9.74
N LEU A 166 11.45 1.03 -9.21
CA LEU A 166 11.84 1.01 -7.80
C LEU A 166 12.65 2.25 -7.41
N ASP A 167 13.55 2.71 -8.26
CA ASP A 167 14.35 3.91 -7.99
C ASP A 167 13.49 5.17 -7.96
N MET A 168 12.52 5.30 -8.87
CA MET A 168 11.54 6.38 -8.83
C MET A 168 10.63 6.31 -7.59
N TRP A 169 10.24 5.10 -7.18
CA TRP A 169 9.45 4.88 -5.97
C TRP A 169 10.21 5.33 -4.71
N LYS A 170 11.48 4.93 -4.58
CA LYS A 170 12.38 5.38 -3.50
C LYS A 170 12.58 6.89 -3.51
N ALA A 171 12.68 7.51 -4.69
CA ALA A 171 12.80 8.96 -4.81
C ALA A 171 11.57 9.73 -4.28
N GLN A 172 10.42 9.06 -4.12
CA GLN A 172 9.23 9.62 -3.47
C GLN A 172 9.18 9.31 -1.95
N ASN A 173 10.23 8.71 -1.39
CA ASN A 173 10.30 8.24 0.00
C ASN A 173 9.16 7.28 0.37
N LEU A 174 8.71 6.47 -0.59
CA LEU A 174 7.66 5.48 -0.37
C LEU A 174 8.24 4.17 0.19
N PRO A 175 7.46 3.40 0.98
CA PRO A 175 7.95 2.17 1.60
C PRO A 175 8.28 1.11 0.55
N ILE A 176 9.46 0.48 0.67
CA ILE A 176 9.89 -0.59 -0.24
C ILE A 176 9.02 -1.84 -0.05
N ASP A 177 8.62 -2.15 1.17
CA ASP A 177 7.74 -3.31 1.45
C ASP A 177 6.40 -3.21 0.71
N LEU A 178 5.85 -2.00 0.58
CA LEU A 178 4.63 -1.76 -0.18
C LEU A 178 4.87 -1.99 -1.69
N PHE A 179 6.01 -1.54 -2.20
CA PHE A 179 6.41 -1.79 -3.59
C PHE A 179 6.51 -3.28 -3.89
N GLU A 180 7.25 -4.02 -3.07
CA GLU A 180 7.42 -5.47 -3.21
C GLU A 180 6.08 -6.20 -3.13
N SER A 181 5.22 -5.81 -2.18
CA SER A 181 3.87 -6.36 -2.08
C SER A 181 3.07 -6.15 -3.36
N ILE A 182 3.14 -4.98 -4.00
CA ILE A 182 2.44 -4.69 -5.26
C ILE A 182 2.97 -5.55 -6.41
N ILE A 183 4.30 -5.67 -6.52
CA ILE A 183 4.95 -6.51 -7.55
C ILE A 183 4.53 -7.97 -7.42
N ILE A 184 4.55 -8.51 -6.19
CA ILE A 184 4.19 -9.90 -5.89
C ILE A 184 2.70 -10.14 -6.19
N VAL A 185 1.81 -9.30 -5.67
CA VAL A 185 0.35 -9.45 -5.86
C VAL A 185 -0.01 -9.35 -7.34
N GLY A 186 0.58 -8.40 -8.06
CA GLY A 186 0.33 -8.21 -9.48
C GLY A 186 1.00 -9.25 -10.39
N ARG A 187 1.82 -10.15 -9.85
CA ARG A 187 2.68 -11.08 -10.60
C ARG A 187 3.44 -10.33 -11.72
N LEU A 188 3.96 -9.16 -11.37
CA LEU A 188 4.62 -8.27 -12.32
C LEU A 188 6.04 -8.78 -12.61
N ALA A 189 6.41 -8.84 -13.89
CA ALA A 189 7.71 -9.32 -14.35
C ALA A 189 8.76 -8.20 -14.35
N GLU A 190 9.94 -8.48 -14.90
CA GLU A 190 11.05 -7.52 -15.00
C GLU A 190 10.64 -6.26 -15.79
N GLU A 191 9.89 -6.43 -16.89
CA GLU A 191 9.19 -5.35 -17.57
C GLU A 191 7.74 -5.25 -17.07
N VAL A 192 7.44 -4.14 -16.41
CA VAL A 192 6.16 -3.88 -15.77
C VAL A 192 5.31 -2.99 -16.65
N GLU A 193 4.09 -3.43 -16.99
CA GLU A 193 3.08 -2.55 -17.58
C GLU A 193 2.65 -1.50 -16.55
N TRP A 194 2.93 -0.23 -16.84
CA TRP A 194 2.76 0.86 -15.88
C TRP A 194 1.35 0.90 -15.28
N LEU A 195 0.31 0.76 -16.11
CA LEU A 195 -1.08 0.81 -15.67
C LEU A 195 -1.46 -0.34 -14.72
N LYS A 196 -0.84 -1.53 -14.86
CA LYS A 196 -1.06 -2.66 -13.95
C LYS A 196 -0.48 -2.39 -12.57
N PHE A 197 0.76 -1.90 -12.53
CA PHE A 197 1.37 -1.48 -11.27
C PHE A 197 0.59 -0.34 -10.63
N PHE A 198 0.26 0.68 -11.43
CA PHE A 198 -0.46 1.88 -10.98
C PHE A 198 -1.80 1.54 -10.32
N VAL A 199 -2.60 0.64 -10.91
CA VAL A 199 -3.92 0.32 -10.36
C VAL A 199 -3.86 -0.53 -9.10
N LEU A 200 -2.83 -1.36 -8.95
CA LEU A 200 -2.56 -2.08 -7.69
C LEU A 200 -2.03 -1.14 -6.61
N ALA A 201 -1.26 -0.12 -6.99
CA ALA A 201 -0.90 0.95 -6.08
C ALA A 201 -2.14 1.77 -5.67
N CYS A 202 -3.11 1.97 -6.57
CA CYS A 202 -4.42 2.54 -6.20
C CYS A 202 -5.20 1.62 -5.24
N SER A 203 -5.07 0.29 -5.37
CA SER A 203 -5.80 -0.66 -4.52
C SER A 203 -5.27 -0.71 -3.09
N SER A 204 -4.05 -0.24 -2.83
CA SER A 204 -3.61 -0.02 -1.44
C SER A 204 -4.31 1.18 -0.77
N LEU A 205 -4.98 2.03 -1.55
CA LEU A 205 -5.79 3.16 -1.08
C LEU A 205 -7.29 2.84 -1.09
N GLY A 206 -7.73 2.04 -2.06
CA GLY A 206 -9.11 1.62 -2.26
C GLY A 206 -9.39 0.27 -1.62
N VAL A 207 -10.32 0.21 -0.66
CA VAL A 207 -10.68 -1.05 0.02
C VAL A 207 -11.42 -2.03 -0.91
N THR A 208 -11.97 -1.56 -2.03
CA THR A 208 -12.70 -2.40 -2.99
C THR A 208 -12.37 -2.05 -4.44
N ILE A 209 -12.69 -2.94 -5.39
CA ILE A 209 -12.45 -2.72 -6.83
C ILE A 209 -13.08 -1.40 -7.31
N ALA A 210 -14.33 -1.14 -6.90
CA ALA A 210 -15.03 0.10 -7.27
C ALA A 210 -14.30 1.36 -6.75
N LYS A 211 -13.85 1.35 -5.49
CA LYS A 211 -13.10 2.47 -4.91
C LYS A 211 -11.73 2.66 -5.56
N THR A 212 -11.05 1.55 -5.84
CA THR A 212 -9.77 1.54 -6.57
C THR A 212 -9.90 2.17 -7.94
N LEU A 213 -10.92 1.75 -8.72
CA LEU A 213 -11.19 2.30 -10.04
C LEU A 213 -11.60 3.77 -9.98
N LYS A 214 -12.35 4.18 -8.96
CA LYS A 214 -12.63 5.61 -8.73
C LYS A 214 -11.34 6.42 -8.58
N ILE A 215 -10.43 6.00 -7.70
CA ILE A 215 -9.15 6.68 -7.46
C ILE A 215 -8.31 6.71 -8.74
N ALA A 216 -8.23 5.58 -9.45
CA ALA A 216 -7.52 5.49 -10.72
C ALA A 216 -8.10 6.46 -11.77
N CYS A 217 -9.43 6.50 -11.95
CA CYS A 217 -10.09 7.44 -12.85
C CYS A 217 -9.80 8.90 -12.50
N GLU A 218 -9.83 9.24 -11.20
CA GLU A 218 -9.54 10.60 -10.72
C GLU A 218 -8.11 11.04 -11.03
N ILE A 219 -7.14 10.13 -10.92
CA ILE A 219 -5.73 10.41 -11.19
C ILE A 219 -5.42 10.46 -12.69
N LEU A 220 -5.98 9.52 -13.48
CA LEU A 220 -5.74 9.40 -14.92
C LEU A 220 -6.50 10.46 -15.74
N SER A 221 -7.47 11.16 -15.16
CA SER A 221 -8.24 12.20 -15.83
C SER A 221 -7.36 13.40 -16.21
N THR A 222 -7.31 13.73 -17.50
CA THR A 222 -6.45 14.77 -18.08
C THR A 222 -7.05 16.18 -18.05
N GLU A 223 -8.38 16.35 -17.87
CA GLU A 223 -9.05 17.66 -17.93
C GLU A 223 -9.84 18.01 -16.65
N ARG A 224 -9.58 19.22 -16.11
CA ARG A 224 -10.39 19.88 -15.05
C ARG A 224 -11.27 21.01 -15.62
N GLU A 225 -11.52 21.06 -16.93
CA GLU A 225 -12.01 22.30 -17.53
C GLU A 225 -13.52 22.55 -17.33
N SER A 226 -14.36 21.55 -17.10
CA SER A 226 -15.77 21.77 -16.66
C SER A 226 -16.58 20.49 -16.33
N GLY A 227 -15.94 19.33 -16.13
CA GLY A 227 -16.66 18.05 -16.01
C GLY A 227 -16.11 17.13 -14.92
N GLN A 228 -16.91 16.13 -14.55
CA GLN A 228 -16.49 15.04 -13.67
C GLN A 228 -15.28 14.27 -14.27
N PRO A 229 -14.41 13.69 -13.43
CA PRO A 229 -13.29 12.87 -13.88
C PRO A 229 -13.74 11.78 -14.85
N ARG A 230 -13.08 11.72 -16.00
CA ARG A 230 -13.40 10.83 -17.12
C ARG A 230 -12.14 10.29 -17.77
N ILE A 231 -12.18 9.01 -18.15
CA ILE A 231 -11.09 8.33 -18.85
C ILE A 231 -11.65 7.57 -20.07
N PRO A 232 -10.80 7.21 -21.06
CA PRO A 232 -11.22 6.31 -22.13
C PRO A 232 -11.77 5.00 -21.58
N PHE A 233 -12.89 4.53 -22.14
CA PHE A 233 -13.53 3.29 -21.69
C PHE A 233 -12.61 2.07 -21.86
N SER A 234 -11.78 2.06 -22.91
CA SER A 234 -10.76 1.03 -23.12
C SER A 234 -9.76 0.93 -21.96
N THR A 235 -9.34 2.08 -21.41
CA THR A 235 -8.51 2.13 -20.20
C THR A 235 -9.25 1.54 -19.01
N PHE A 236 -10.51 1.93 -18.78
CA PHE A 236 -11.31 1.35 -17.70
C PHE A 236 -11.49 -0.17 -17.83
N GLN A 237 -11.77 -0.67 -19.04
CA GLN A 237 -11.89 -2.10 -19.32
C GLN A 237 -10.61 -2.86 -18.95
N PHE A 238 -9.46 -2.32 -19.34
CA PHE A 238 -8.17 -2.89 -19.01
C PHE A 238 -7.95 -2.95 -17.48
N LEU A 239 -8.19 -1.84 -16.77
CA LEU A 239 -8.01 -1.76 -15.33
C LEU A 239 -8.94 -2.71 -14.56
N TYR A 240 -10.24 -2.71 -14.90
CA TYR A 240 -11.22 -3.55 -14.22
C TYR A 240 -10.95 -5.04 -14.46
N THR A 241 -10.65 -5.42 -15.70
CA THR A 241 -10.34 -6.82 -16.03
C THR A 241 -9.10 -7.30 -15.28
N PHE A 242 -8.06 -6.47 -15.19
CA PHE A 242 -6.85 -6.82 -14.46
C PHE A 242 -7.09 -6.93 -12.96
N LEU A 243 -7.80 -5.98 -12.35
CA LEU A 243 -8.15 -6.04 -10.93
C LEU A 243 -8.98 -7.29 -10.60
N ALA A 244 -9.98 -7.61 -11.43
CA ALA A 244 -10.80 -8.80 -11.24
C ALA A 244 -10.00 -10.11 -11.35
N ASP A 245 -9.01 -10.17 -12.25
CA ASP A 245 -8.13 -11.35 -12.40
C ASP A 245 -7.14 -11.49 -11.23
N VAL A 246 -6.68 -10.37 -10.66
CA VAL A 246 -5.83 -10.37 -9.46
C VAL A 246 -6.63 -10.71 -8.20
N ASP A 247 -7.82 -10.16 -8.05
CA ASP A 247 -8.72 -10.36 -6.91
C ASP A 247 -9.27 -11.80 -6.86
N GLY A 248 -9.59 -12.37 -8.02
CA GLY A 248 -10.00 -13.77 -8.15
C GLY A 248 -11.44 -14.09 -7.76
N GLU A 249 -12.13 -13.18 -7.06
CA GLU A 249 -13.54 -13.37 -6.64
C GLU A 249 -14.52 -13.08 -7.78
N VAL A 250 -14.17 -12.17 -8.70
CA VAL A 250 -15.02 -11.78 -9.82
C VAL A 250 -14.74 -12.64 -11.05
N SER A 251 -15.70 -13.49 -11.44
CA SER A 251 -15.52 -14.37 -12.62
C SER A 251 -15.42 -13.59 -13.93
N ARG A 252 -14.67 -14.13 -14.92
CA ARG A 252 -14.58 -13.55 -16.27
C ARG A 252 -15.95 -13.32 -16.92
N THR A 253 -16.93 -14.18 -16.64
CA THR A 253 -18.30 -14.01 -17.15
C THR A 253 -18.99 -12.79 -16.53
N GLN A 254 -18.80 -12.54 -15.23
CA GLN A 254 -19.31 -11.33 -14.57
C GLN A 254 -18.61 -10.08 -15.11
N VAL A 255 -17.28 -10.11 -15.26
CA VAL A 255 -16.51 -9.01 -15.86
C VAL A 255 -17.05 -8.67 -17.25
N ASN A 256 -17.15 -9.66 -18.14
CA ASN A 256 -17.62 -9.46 -19.51
C ASN A 256 -19.06 -8.92 -19.55
N ARG A 257 -19.98 -9.50 -18.76
CA ARG A 257 -21.37 -9.02 -18.67
C ARG A 257 -21.41 -7.56 -18.25
N MET A 258 -20.61 -7.17 -17.25
CA MET A 258 -20.56 -5.81 -16.75
C MET A 258 -20.00 -4.85 -17.80
N LEU A 259 -18.88 -5.21 -18.43
CA LEU A 259 -18.27 -4.39 -19.48
C LEU A 259 -19.19 -4.22 -20.69
N THR A 260 -19.91 -5.28 -21.10
CA THR A 260 -20.91 -5.19 -22.16
C THR A 260 -22.06 -4.26 -21.78
N TYR A 261 -22.59 -4.38 -20.55
CA TYR A 261 -23.64 -3.49 -20.05
C TYR A 261 -23.19 -2.02 -20.04
N LEU A 262 -22.02 -1.73 -19.48
CA LEU A 262 -21.46 -0.38 -19.47
C LEU A 262 -21.34 0.16 -20.90
N HIS A 263 -20.73 -0.60 -21.81
CA HIS A 263 -20.51 -0.16 -23.19
C HIS A 263 -21.81 0.13 -23.95
N GLN A 264 -22.86 -0.68 -23.76
CA GLN A 264 -24.11 -0.56 -24.50
C GLN A 264 -25.05 0.51 -23.93
N GLU A 265 -25.11 0.63 -22.61
CA GLU A 265 -26.17 1.39 -21.92
C GLU A 265 -25.69 2.71 -21.33
N ILE A 266 -24.38 2.89 -21.16
CA ILE A 266 -23.79 4.04 -20.46
C ILE A 266 -22.84 4.80 -21.37
N ILE A 267 -21.92 4.10 -22.04
CA ILE A 267 -20.87 4.75 -22.83
C ILE A 267 -21.49 5.45 -24.03
N GLY A 268 -21.25 6.76 -24.11
CA GLY A 268 -21.70 7.59 -25.21
C GLY A 268 -20.76 7.53 -26.42
N PRO A 269 -21.04 8.33 -27.47
CA PRO A 269 -20.21 8.40 -28.67
C PRO A 269 -18.80 8.97 -28.43
N ASP A 270 -18.54 9.53 -27.25
CA ASP A 270 -17.22 10.01 -26.82
C ASP A 270 -16.30 8.87 -26.36
N GLU A 271 -16.82 7.65 -26.17
CA GLU A 271 -16.07 6.49 -25.66
C GLU A 271 -15.42 6.73 -24.29
N LEU A 272 -15.98 7.65 -23.50
CA LEU A 272 -15.48 8.00 -22.17
C LEU A 272 -16.39 7.43 -21.08
N ILE A 273 -15.78 7.06 -19.96
CA ILE A 273 -16.49 6.66 -18.74
C ILE A 273 -16.18 7.62 -17.61
N LYS A 274 -17.20 7.99 -16.83
CA LYS A 274 -17.10 8.86 -15.65
C LYS A 274 -17.22 8.04 -14.38
N VAL A 275 -16.69 8.57 -13.28
CA VAL A 275 -16.82 7.96 -11.95
C VAL A 275 -18.29 7.75 -11.54
N SER A 276 -19.17 8.68 -11.89
CA SER A 276 -20.62 8.59 -11.61
C SER A 276 -21.26 7.33 -12.18
N ASP A 277 -20.75 6.86 -13.31
CA ASP A 277 -21.41 5.86 -14.14
C ASP A 277 -21.34 4.46 -13.53
N PHE A 278 -20.32 4.20 -12.71
CA PHE A 278 -20.11 2.92 -12.05
C PHE A 278 -20.15 2.98 -10.52
N ILE A 279 -20.07 4.16 -9.90
CA ILE A 279 -20.22 4.31 -8.44
C ILE A 279 -21.68 4.50 -8.02
N ASN A 280 -22.45 5.28 -8.78
CA ASN A 280 -23.82 5.63 -8.39
C ASN A 280 -24.87 4.76 -9.08
N ASN A 281 -24.46 3.87 -9.99
CA ASN A 281 -25.39 3.03 -10.73
C ASN A 281 -25.64 1.70 -10.00
N PRO A 282 -26.85 1.45 -9.47
CA PRO A 282 -27.14 0.22 -8.72
C PRO A 282 -27.09 -1.05 -9.57
N LYS A 283 -27.15 -0.91 -10.91
CA LYS A 283 -26.99 -2.04 -11.85
C LYS A 283 -25.52 -2.38 -12.09
N VAL A 284 -24.60 -1.49 -11.71
CA VAL A 284 -23.16 -1.70 -11.83
C VAL A 284 -22.63 -2.19 -10.48
N ARG A 285 -22.34 -3.49 -10.41
CA ARG A 285 -21.67 -4.12 -9.28
C ARG A 285 -20.33 -4.67 -9.73
N LEU A 286 -19.26 -4.03 -9.27
CA LEU A 286 -17.88 -4.36 -9.62
C LEU A 286 -17.27 -5.38 -8.63
N GLU A 287 -18.11 -6.02 -7.82
CA GLU A 287 -17.84 -7.02 -6.78
C GLU A 287 -18.82 -8.19 -6.98
#